data_AF-A0A7Z0SKQ2-F1
#
_entry.id   AF-A0A7Z0SKQ2-F1
#
_cell.length_a   1.000
_cell.length_b   1.000
_cell.length_c   1.000
_cell.angle_alpha   90.00
_cell.angle_beta   90.00
_cell.angle_gamma   90.00
#
_symmetry.space_group_name_H-M   'P 1'
#
loop_
_entity.id
_entity.type
_entity.pdbx_description
1 polymer ?
#
loop_
_entity_poly.entity_id
_entity_poly.type
_entity_poly.pdbx_seq_one_letter_code
_entity_poly.pdbx_strand_id
1 'polypeptide(L)'
;MMAFFFVYCAFLELSETVRVLHCHGNPMNPPPITLILRPPTVLLVEWTVFEVSLSSFGGAPTWHLVGMEVIGHATLPRISSPIIAVDNILRSCATRGGDIYHLKEECSSHPGDEIKQWAAWKKDFRIQSDSDVTNSINREFDRMDQQLQDYQPERPDDFPNDWFIGIPPSEHVNQYNITLDESELDERHQLCLRLAVQCAQLYRHELGNKANLRPFYFDTLTQEVLNDWDLSLKEQRWIAKQAREIELR
;
A
#
# COMPACT_ATOMS: atom_id res chain seq x y z
N MET A 1 -26.20 10.59 -15.64
CA MET A 1 -25.08 11.18 -16.43
C MET A 1 -24.07 11.98 -15.57
N MET A 2 -24.14 11.93 -14.24
CA MET A 2 -23.17 12.58 -13.33
C MET A 2 -22.09 11.64 -12.77
N ALA A 3 -22.32 10.32 -12.77
CA ALA A 3 -21.36 9.33 -12.25
C ALA A 3 -20.09 9.17 -13.10
N PHE A 4 -20.13 9.52 -14.39
CA PHE A 4 -18.97 9.39 -15.29
C PHE A 4 -17.91 10.48 -15.09
N PHE A 5 -18.28 11.65 -14.56
CA PHE A 5 -17.34 12.75 -14.35
C PHE A 5 -16.45 12.53 -13.10
N PHE A 6 -17.01 11.98 -12.02
CA PHE A 6 -16.23 11.65 -10.81
C PHE A 6 -15.23 10.52 -11.03
N VAL A 7 -15.57 9.52 -11.85
CA VAL A 7 -14.68 8.39 -12.19
C VAL A 7 -13.47 8.85 -13.00
N TYR A 8 -13.60 9.89 -13.82
CA TYR A 8 -12.51 10.40 -14.64
C TYR A 8 -11.51 11.25 -13.85
N CYS A 9 -11.98 12.05 -12.88
CA CYS A 9 -11.09 12.83 -12.01
C CYS A 9 -10.25 11.94 -11.08
N ALA A 10 -10.85 10.93 -10.45
CA ALA A 10 -10.11 9.98 -9.59
C ALA A 10 -9.06 9.17 -10.38
N PHE A 11 -9.37 8.80 -11.64
CA PHE A 11 -8.43 8.08 -12.50
C PHE A 11 -7.25 8.95 -12.96
N LEU A 12 -7.47 10.24 -13.21
CA LEU A 12 -6.38 11.17 -13.58
C LEU A 12 -5.43 11.43 -12.41
N GLU A 13 -5.93 11.62 -11.18
CA GLU A 13 -5.09 11.76 -9.99
C GLU A 13 -4.31 10.46 -9.66
N LEU A 14 -4.86 9.30 -9.97
CA LEU A 14 -4.15 8.01 -9.86
C LEU A 14 -3.06 7.84 -10.93
N SER A 15 -3.21 8.45 -12.11
CA SER A 15 -2.26 8.28 -13.22
C SER A 15 -0.92 8.99 -13.02
N GLU A 16 -0.89 10.05 -12.21
CA GLU A 16 0.37 10.73 -11.83
C GLU A 16 1.08 10.04 -10.65
N THR A 17 0.35 9.20 -9.90
CA THR A 17 0.79 8.67 -8.58
C THR A 17 1.04 7.17 -8.55
N VAL A 18 0.60 6.43 -9.58
CA VAL A 18 0.88 5.00 -9.76
C VAL A 18 1.88 4.84 -10.90
N ARG A 19 3.14 4.53 -10.56
CA ARG A 19 4.13 4.15 -11.57
C ARG A 19 4.06 2.65 -11.80
N VAL A 20 3.34 2.28 -12.85
CA VAL A 20 3.26 0.89 -13.33
C VAL A 20 4.64 0.44 -13.80
N LEU A 21 5.31 -0.38 -12.98
CA LEU A 21 6.44 -1.17 -13.43
C LEU A 21 5.89 -2.23 -14.38
N HIS A 22 5.93 -1.98 -15.70
CA HIS A 22 5.35 -2.90 -16.67
C HIS A 22 6.07 -4.25 -16.67
N CYS A 23 5.40 -5.27 -16.13
CA CYS A 23 5.49 -6.62 -16.68
C CYS A 23 4.53 -6.68 -17.88
N HIS A 24 5.04 -7.05 -19.05
CA HIS A 24 4.23 -7.23 -20.27
C HIS A 24 3.06 -8.21 -20.06
N GLY A 25 1.87 -7.85 -20.56
CA GLY A 25 0.90 -8.82 -21.09
C GLY A 25 -0.51 -8.83 -20.44
N ASN A 26 -1.48 -8.29 -21.20
CA ASN A 26 -2.93 -8.52 -21.14
C ASN A 26 -3.75 -7.81 -20.03
N PRO A 27 -4.87 -7.14 -20.35
CA PRO A 27 -5.74 -6.49 -19.37
C PRO A 27 -6.66 -7.45 -18.57
N MET A 28 -6.40 -8.77 -18.60
CA MET A 28 -7.19 -9.82 -17.95
C MET A 28 -6.29 -10.92 -17.37
N ASN A 29 -5.65 -10.60 -16.25
CA ASN A 29 -4.76 -11.41 -15.41
C ASN A 29 -4.74 -10.76 -14.00
N PRO A 30 -4.19 -11.40 -12.93
CA PRO A 30 -4.09 -10.79 -11.60
C PRO A 30 -3.61 -9.33 -11.68
N PRO A 31 -4.12 -8.42 -10.81
CA PRO A 31 -3.73 -7.01 -10.83
C PRO A 31 -2.20 -6.88 -10.87
N PRO A 32 -1.66 -5.93 -11.64
CA PRO A 32 -0.22 -5.79 -11.78
C PRO A 32 0.41 -5.46 -10.42
N ILE A 33 1.56 -6.10 -10.17
CA ILE A 33 2.44 -5.69 -9.08
C ILE A 33 3.13 -4.40 -9.51
N THR A 34 2.99 -3.33 -8.73
CA THR A 34 3.43 -1.98 -9.06
C THR A 34 3.93 -1.25 -7.82
N LEU A 35 4.62 -0.12 -8.01
CA LEU A 35 4.91 0.81 -6.92
C LEU A 35 3.74 1.80 -6.77
N ILE A 36 3.19 1.89 -5.57
CA ILE A 36 2.20 2.90 -5.19
C ILE A 36 2.93 3.96 -4.35
N LEU A 37 3.16 5.14 -4.94
CA LEU A 37 4.05 6.16 -4.35
C LEU A 37 3.31 7.11 -3.38
N ARG A 38 2.17 6.70 -2.85
CA ARG A 38 1.37 7.48 -1.92
C ARG A 38 1.07 6.69 -0.65
N PRO A 39 0.92 7.36 0.49
CA PRO A 39 0.47 6.70 1.70
C PRO A 39 -0.94 6.10 1.50
N PRO A 40 -1.24 4.98 2.18
CA PRO A 40 -2.57 4.41 2.21
C PRO A 40 -3.62 5.38 2.76
N THR A 41 -4.81 5.37 2.17
CA THR A 41 -5.97 6.15 2.62
C THR A 41 -6.90 5.36 3.53
N VAL A 42 -6.80 4.03 3.50
CA VAL A 42 -7.64 3.10 4.27
C VAL A 42 -6.76 2.03 4.90
N LEU A 43 -6.94 1.78 6.19
CA LEU A 43 -6.35 0.62 6.88
C LEU A 43 -7.39 -0.50 6.92
N LEU A 44 -7.05 -1.66 6.35
CA LEU A 44 -7.93 -2.82 6.28
C LEU A 44 -7.28 -4.02 7.00
N VAL A 45 -8.00 -4.60 7.94
CA VAL A 45 -7.64 -5.84 8.65
C VAL A 45 -8.63 -6.94 8.30
N GLU A 46 -8.30 -8.18 8.67
CA GLU A 46 -9.17 -9.36 8.45
C GLU A 46 -9.67 -9.47 7.00
N TRP A 47 -8.81 -9.13 6.05
CA TRP A 47 -9.20 -8.92 4.66
C TRP A 47 -9.13 -10.20 3.84
N THR A 48 -9.95 -10.28 2.81
CA THR A 48 -10.04 -11.35 1.80
C THR A 48 -10.21 -10.71 0.42
N VAL A 49 -9.72 -11.38 -0.61
CA VAL A 49 -9.83 -10.93 -2.00
C VAL A 49 -10.74 -11.88 -2.77
N PHE A 50 -11.81 -11.33 -3.35
CA PHE A 50 -12.70 -12.09 -4.22
C PHE A 50 -12.58 -11.64 -5.67
N GLU A 51 -12.42 -12.62 -6.56
CA GLU A 51 -12.63 -12.42 -7.98
C GLU A 51 -14.11 -12.60 -8.30
N VAL A 52 -14.71 -11.64 -8.99
CA VAL A 52 -16.11 -11.65 -9.41
C VAL A 52 -16.27 -11.24 -10.86
N SER A 53 -17.20 -11.87 -11.56
CA SER A 53 -17.58 -11.45 -12.92
C SER A 53 -18.79 -10.52 -12.87
N LEU A 54 -18.54 -9.24 -13.15
CA LEU A 54 -19.60 -8.23 -13.18
C LEU A 54 -20.01 -7.96 -14.63
N SER A 55 -21.28 -8.22 -14.95
CA SER A 55 -21.86 -7.97 -16.28
C SER A 55 -21.72 -6.50 -16.71
N SER A 56 -21.76 -5.57 -15.76
CA SER A 56 -21.59 -4.12 -15.99
C SER A 56 -20.19 -3.69 -16.43
N PHE A 57 -19.16 -4.54 -16.27
CA PHE A 57 -17.75 -4.21 -16.55
C PHE A 57 -17.19 -4.93 -17.78
N GLY A 58 -18.04 -5.21 -18.77
CA GLY A 58 -17.58 -5.81 -20.04
C GLY A 58 -17.23 -7.30 -19.94
N GLY A 59 -17.71 -7.99 -18.89
CA GLY A 59 -17.60 -9.44 -18.74
C GLY A 59 -16.25 -9.96 -18.22
N ALA A 60 -15.26 -9.09 -18.02
CA ALA A 60 -14.00 -9.45 -17.40
C ALA A 60 -14.16 -9.66 -15.88
N PRO A 61 -13.56 -10.72 -15.28
CA PRO A 61 -13.48 -10.84 -13.83
C PRO A 61 -12.71 -9.67 -13.21
N THR A 62 -13.16 -9.17 -12.07
CA THR A 62 -12.52 -8.12 -11.29
C THR A 62 -12.26 -8.59 -9.87
N TRP A 63 -11.16 -8.14 -9.28
CA TRP A 63 -10.79 -8.47 -7.90
C TRP A 63 -11.26 -7.38 -6.95
N HIS A 64 -11.81 -7.75 -5.80
CA HIS A 64 -12.32 -6.83 -4.77
C HIS A 64 -11.82 -7.25 -3.40
N LEU A 65 -11.44 -6.28 -2.57
CA LEU A 65 -11.15 -6.50 -1.15
C LEU A 65 -12.46 -6.51 -0.37
N VAL A 66 -12.53 -7.42 0.59
CA VAL A 66 -13.57 -7.49 1.61
C VAL A 66 -12.85 -7.61 2.94
N GLY A 67 -13.14 -6.75 3.90
CA GLY A 67 -12.44 -6.77 5.19
C GLY A 67 -13.03 -5.78 6.18
N MET A 68 -12.32 -5.58 7.28
CA MET A 68 -12.69 -4.64 8.33
C MET A 68 -11.81 -3.39 8.24
N GLU A 69 -12.42 -2.25 7.91
CA GLU A 69 -11.74 -0.97 7.93
C GLU A 69 -11.58 -0.47 9.37
N VAL A 70 -10.37 -0.04 9.72
CA VAL A 70 -10.06 0.53 11.03
C VAL A 70 -10.11 2.06 10.95
N ILE A 71 -11.02 2.69 11.72
CA ILE A 71 -11.15 4.15 11.82
C ILE A 71 -11.04 4.54 13.29
N GLY A 72 -9.86 5.02 13.69
CA GLY A 72 -9.57 5.29 15.10
C GLY A 72 -9.68 4.00 15.92
N HIS A 73 -10.68 3.95 16.83
CA HIS A 73 -10.95 2.77 17.66
C HIS A 73 -12.14 1.91 17.16
N ALA A 74 -12.72 2.24 16.01
CA ALA A 74 -13.86 1.53 15.45
C ALA A 74 -13.42 0.66 14.26
N THR A 75 -14.10 -0.47 14.08
CA THR A 75 -13.98 -1.30 12.88
C THR A 75 -15.31 -1.36 12.14
N LEU A 76 -15.27 -1.29 10.81
CA LEU A 76 -16.46 -1.32 9.96
C LEU A 76 -16.24 -2.25 8.77
N PRO A 77 -17.24 -3.07 8.41
CA PRO A 77 -17.11 -3.91 7.22
C PRO A 77 -17.04 -3.03 5.96
N ARG A 78 -16.08 -3.35 5.08
CA ARG A 78 -15.84 -2.63 3.84
C ARG A 78 -15.66 -3.60 2.68
N ILE A 79 -16.21 -3.20 1.53
CA ILE A 79 -16.02 -3.83 0.23
C ILE A 79 -15.42 -2.78 -0.69
N SER A 80 -14.28 -3.08 -1.30
CA SER A 80 -13.61 -2.15 -2.18
C SER A 80 -14.23 -2.11 -3.57
N SER A 81 -13.94 -1.03 -4.29
CA SER A 81 -14.03 -1.03 -5.76
C SER A 81 -12.98 -1.98 -6.36
N PRO A 82 -13.03 -2.28 -7.68
CA PRO A 82 -12.06 -3.19 -8.31
C PRO A 82 -10.61 -2.78 -8.06
N ILE A 83 -9.78 -3.73 -7.64
CA ILE A 83 -8.33 -3.57 -7.51
C ILE A 83 -7.75 -3.34 -8.91
N ILE A 84 -6.93 -2.30 -9.05
CA ILE A 84 -6.24 -1.96 -10.30
C ILE A 84 -4.72 -2.15 -10.20
N ALA A 85 -4.19 -2.26 -8.99
CA ALA A 85 -2.76 -2.34 -8.72
C ALA A 85 -2.52 -2.89 -7.31
N VAL A 86 -1.45 -3.68 -7.16
CA VAL A 86 -0.98 -4.22 -5.88
C VAL A 86 0.48 -3.78 -5.68
N ASP A 87 0.79 -3.20 -4.54
CA ASP A 87 2.14 -2.94 -4.08
C ASP A 87 2.51 -3.98 -3.02
N ASN A 88 3.38 -4.91 -3.38
CA ASN A 88 3.82 -5.96 -2.48
C ASN A 88 4.86 -5.49 -1.45
N ILE A 89 5.54 -4.37 -1.70
CA ILE A 89 6.50 -3.76 -0.78
C ILE A 89 5.76 -3.12 0.39
N LEU A 90 4.76 -2.30 0.09
CA LEU A 90 3.94 -1.60 1.09
C LEU A 90 2.70 -2.39 1.52
N ARG A 91 2.55 -3.65 1.07
CA ARG A 91 1.37 -4.49 1.32
C ARG A 91 0.07 -3.72 1.06
N SER A 92 0.02 -3.02 -0.07
CA SER A 92 -1.02 -2.05 -0.37
C SER A 92 -1.73 -2.36 -1.69
N CYS A 93 -2.99 -1.95 -1.81
CA CYS A 93 -3.78 -2.12 -3.03
C CYS A 93 -4.44 -0.81 -3.44
N ALA A 94 -4.22 -0.40 -4.68
CA ALA A 94 -4.96 0.72 -5.26
C ALA A 94 -6.19 0.21 -5.99
N THR A 95 -7.30 0.94 -5.84
CA THR A 95 -8.59 0.55 -6.42
C THR A 95 -9.10 1.62 -7.37
N ARG A 96 -10.00 1.22 -8.29
CA ARG A 96 -10.57 2.11 -9.32
C ARG A 96 -11.26 3.35 -8.73
N GLY A 97 -11.77 3.25 -7.50
CA GLY A 97 -12.45 4.32 -6.78
C GLY A 97 -11.52 5.40 -6.22
N GLY A 98 -10.20 5.24 -6.30
CA GLY A 98 -9.23 6.20 -5.75
C GLY A 98 -8.58 5.77 -4.44
N ASP A 99 -9.21 4.83 -3.72
CA ASP A 99 -8.71 4.36 -2.42
C ASP A 99 -7.43 3.54 -2.56
N ILE A 100 -6.50 3.75 -1.62
CA ILE A 100 -5.30 2.94 -1.41
C ILE A 100 -5.43 2.26 -0.05
N TYR A 101 -5.55 0.94 -0.07
CA TYR A 101 -5.72 0.12 1.12
C TYR A 101 -4.36 -0.37 1.61
N HIS A 102 -4.04 -0.14 2.87
CA HIS A 102 -3.00 -0.88 3.58
C HIS A 102 -3.60 -2.16 4.13
N LEU A 103 -3.01 -3.30 3.80
CA LEU A 103 -3.46 -4.61 4.22
C LEU A 103 -2.63 -5.06 5.42
N LYS A 104 -3.17 -4.85 6.62
CA LYS A 104 -2.53 -5.25 7.89
C LYS A 104 -3.13 -6.57 8.37
N GLU A 105 -2.31 -7.33 9.10
CA GLU A 105 -2.63 -8.67 9.62
C GLU A 105 -2.89 -9.73 8.53
N GLU A 106 -2.86 -11.00 8.94
CA GLU A 106 -3.16 -12.12 8.05
C GLU A 106 -4.66 -12.10 7.67
N CYS A 107 -4.96 -12.65 6.49
CA CYS A 107 -6.33 -12.92 6.08
C CYS A 107 -7.05 -13.71 7.18
N SER A 108 -8.20 -13.21 7.65
CA SER A 108 -8.94 -13.92 8.69
C SER A 108 -9.37 -15.29 8.16
N SER A 109 -9.07 -16.33 8.94
CA SER A 109 -9.63 -17.67 8.73
C SER A 109 -11.09 -17.78 9.19
N HIS A 110 -11.55 -16.77 9.95
CA HIS A 110 -12.87 -16.71 10.55
C HIS A 110 -13.60 -15.45 10.08
N PRO A 111 -14.35 -15.53 8.98
CA PRO A 111 -15.07 -14.38 8.46
C PRO A 111 -16.09 -13.81 9.46
N GLY A 112 -16.06 -12.49 9.64
CA GLY A 112 -16.91 -11.68 10.48
C GLY A 112 -18.09 -11.03 9.73
N ASP A 113 -18.43 -9.80 10.12
CA ASP A 113 -19.56 -9.05 9.57
C ASP A 113 -19.35 -8.59 8.11
N GLU A 114 -18.10 -8.50 7.66
CA GLU A 114 -17.72 -8.19 6.29
C GLU A 114 -18.24 -9.22 5.28
N ILE A 115 -18.33 -10.50 5.65
CA ILE A 115 -18.93 -11.51 4.76
C ILE A 115 -20.45 -11.38 4.67
N LYS A 116 -21.13 -10.90 5.72
CA LYS A 116 -22.57 -10.58 5.60
C LYS A 116 -22.78 -9.42 4.66
N GLN A 117 -21.94 -8.39 4.75
CA GLN A 117 -21.97 -7.25 3.84
C GLN A 117 -21.64 -7.70 2.40
N TRP A 118 -20.67 -8.60 2.22
CA TRP A 118 -20.34 -9.20 0.93
C TRP A 118 -21.52 -9.95 0.33
N ALA A 119 -22.22 -10.78 1.11
CA ALA A 119 -23.41 -11.49 0.65
C ALA A 119 -24.53 -10.53 0.20
N ALA A 120 -24.75 -9.44 0.94
CA ALA A 120 -25.70 -8.40 0.54
C ALA A 120 -25.28 -7.71 -0.77
N TRP A 121 -24.01 -7.32 -0.87
CA TRP A 121 -23.46 -6.69 -2.07
C TRP A 121 -23.55 -7.60 -3.30
N LYS A 122 -23.17 -8.88 -3.18
CA LYS A 122 -23.32 -9.86 -4.28
C LYS A 122 -24.76 -9.96 -4.77
N LYS A 123 -25.73 -9.94 -3.85
CA LYS A 123 -27.16 -9.98 -4.17
C LYS A 123 -27.59 -8.72 -4.95
N ASP A 124 -27.17 -7.55 -4.49
CA ASP A 124 -27.52 -6.26 -5.12
C ASP A 124 -26.95 -6.15 -6.54
N PHE A 125 -25.73 -6.66 -6.76
CA PHE A 125 -25.07 -6.66 -8.06
C PHE A 125 -25.34 -7.92 -8.90
N ARG A 126 -26.19 -8.84 -8.43
CA ARG A 126 -26.57 -10.09 -9.11
C ARG A 126 -25.38 -10.96 -9.50
N ILE A 127 -24.38 -11.03 -8.63
CA ILE A 127 -23.17 -11.84 -8.83
C ILE A 127 -23.53 -13.29 -8.57
N GLN A 128 -23.35 -14.13 -9.59
CA GLN A 128 -23.70 -15.55 -9.52
C GLN A 128 -22.55 -16.43 -9.03
N SER A 129 -21.31 -15.97 -9.20
CA SER A 129 -20.11 -16.70 -8.80
C SER A 129 -19.02 -15.72 -8.35
N ASP A 130 -18.36 -16.10 -7.28
CA ASP A 130 -17.15 -15.49 -6.75
C ASP A 130 -16.13 -16.59 -6.43
N SER A 131 -14.85 -16.25 -6.51
CA SER A 131 -13.77 -17.12 -6.07
C SER A 131 -12.81 -16.36 -5.17
N ASP A 132 -12.48 -16.96 -4.04
CA ASP A 132 -11.43 -16.45 -3.15
C ASP A 132 -10.07 -16.61 -3.82
N VAL A 133 -9.39 -15.48 -4.04
CA VAL A 133 -8.07 -15.40 -4.68
C VAL A 133 -7.01 -14.81 -3.74
N THR A 134 -7.31 -14.74 -2.43
CA THR A 134 -6.47 -14.11 -1.40
C THR A 134 -5.04 -14.66 -1.38
N ASN A 135 -4.89 -15.98 -1.55
CA ASN A 135 -3.60 -16.65 -1.60
C ASN A 135 -2.67 -16.15 -2.72
N SER A 136 -3.23 -15.58 -3.80
CA SER A 136 -2.43 -15.02 -4.88
C SER A 136 -1.72 -13.74 -4.45
N ILE A 137 -2.37 -12.92 -3.61
CA ILE A 137 -1.77 -11.69 -3.07
C ILE A 137 -0.84 -12.03 -1.90
N ASN A 138 -1.26 -12.90 -0.98
CA ASN A 138 -0.43 -13.31 0.16
C ASN A 138 0.92 -13.85 -0.27
N ARG A 139 0.97 -14.70 -1.31
CA ARG A 139 2.24 -15.24 -1.82
C ARG A 139 3.23 -14.15 -2.23
N GLU A 140 2.75 -13.06 -2.81
CA GLU A 140 3.60 -11.95 -3.23
C GLU A 140 4.08 -11.11 -2.04
N PHE A 141 3.25 -10.98 -1.01
CA PHE A 141 3.64 -10.36 0.26
C PHE A 141 4.66 -11.21 1.01
N ASP A 142 4.41 -12.50 1.18
CA ASP A 142 5.32 -13.44 1.86
C ASP A 142 6.69 -13.46 1.18
N ARG A 143 6.72 -13.45 -0.16
CA ARG A 143 7.95 -13.38 -0.94
C ARG A 143 8.73 -12.10 -0.65
N MET A 144 8.05 -10.96 -0.59
CA MET A 144 8.68 -9.67 -0.29
C MET A 144 9.15 -9.60 1.16
N ASP A 145 8.35 -10.11 2.10
CA ASP A 145 8.68 -10.13 3.52
C ASP A 145 9.93 -10.99 3.78
N GLN A 146 10.06 -12.11 3.08
CA GLN A 146 11.29 -12.91 3.11
C GLN A 146 12.50 -12.12 2.58
N GLN A 147 12.35 -11.36 1.48
CA GLN A 147 13.42 -10.51 0.96
C GLN A 147 13.81 -9.41 1.94
N LEU A 148 12.84 -8.78 2.62
CA LEU A 148 13.09 -7.77 3.64
C LEU A 148 13.88 -8.33 4.83
N GLN A 149 13.53 -9.54 5.28
CA GLN A 149 14.27 -10.23 6.34
C GLN A 149 15.72 -10.52 5.93
N ASP A 150 15.97 -10.85 4.66
CA ASP A 150 17.32 -11.07 4.14
C ASP A 150 18.14 -9.76 4.09
N TYR A 151 17.48 -8.61 3.89
CA TYR A 151 18.14 -7.30 3.89
C TYR A 151 18.52 -6.84 5.29
N GLN A 152 17.56 -6.88 6.22
CA GLN A 152 17.71 -6.35 7.56
C GLN A 152 16.71 -7.03 8.53
N PRO A 153 17.15 -8.08 9.25
CA PRO A 153 16.26 -8.85 10.13
C PRO A 153 15.88 -8.10 11.41
N GLU A 154 16.72 -7.16 11.87
CA GLU A 154 16.54 -6.43 13.12
C GLU A 154 16.73 -4.92 12.92
N ARG A 155 16.04 -4.13 13.75
CA ARG A 155 16.17 -2.68 13.79
C ARG A 155 17.60 -2.30 14.22
N PRO A 156 18.33 -1.46 13.45
CA PRO A 156 19.69 -1.11 13.78
C PRO A 156 19.74 -0.05 14.88
N ASP A 157 20.84 -0.01 15.63
CA ASP A 157 21.08 0.99 16.69
C ASP A 157 21.07 2.44 16.17
N ASP A 158 21.35 2.65 14.87
CA ASP A 158 21.36 3.96 14.22
C ASP A 158 19.99 4.39 13.68
N PHE A 159 18.93 3.61 13.90
CA PHE A 159 17.58 3.96 13.48
C PHE A 159 17.09 5.23 14.20
N PRO A 160 16.47 6.19 13.48
CA PRO A 160 15.93 7.41 14.08
C PRO A 160 14.84 7.11 15.12
N ASN A 161 15.02 7.63 16.34
CA ASN A 161 14.04 7.50 17.43
C ASN A 161 13.35 8.84 17.75
N ASP A 162 13.46 9.84 16.88
CA ASP A 162 12.91 11.17 17.08
C ASP A 162 11.55 11.35 16.39
N TRP A 163 10.48 10.96 17.09
CA TRP A 163 9.15 11.38 16.67
C TRP A 163 8.85 12.80 17.19
N PHE A 164 8.64 13.75 16.28
CA PHE A 164 7.98 15.03 16.58
C PHE A 164 6.55 14.97 16.02
N ILE A 165 5.58 15.03 16.93
CA ILE A 165 4.15 14.98 16.66
C ILE A 165 3.70 16.28 15.96
N GLY A 166 3.14 16.16 14.76
CA GLY A 166 2.37 17.20 14.06
C GLY A 166 0.93 17.40 14.60
N ILE A 167 0.59 16.83 15.75
CA ILE A 167 -0.64 17.15 16.49
C ILE A 167 -0.36 18.40 17.35
N PRO A 168 -1.07 19.53 17.13
CA PRO A 168 -0.95 20.66 18.03
C PRO A 168 -1.36 20.22 19.44
N PRO A 169 -0.62 20.59 20.50
CA PRO A 169 -1.02 20.26 21.85
C PRO A 169 -2.42 20.84 22.08
N SER A 170 -3.37 19.99 22.46
CA SER A 170 -4.58 20.50 23.10
C SER A 170 -4.11 21.33 24.29
N GLU A 171 -4.74 22.49 24.52
CA GLU A 171 -4.28 23.52 25.46
C GLU A 171 -4.23 23.06 26.94
N HIS A 172 -4.38 21.77 27.23
CA HIS A 172 -4.49 21.19 28.56
C HIS A 172 -3.71 19.89 28.79
N VAL A 173 -2.51 19.72 28.21
CA VAL A 173 -1.65 18.57 28.59
C VAL A 173 -0.22 19.01 28.90
N ASN A 174 0.08 19.07 30.19
CA ASN A 174 1.44 19.18 30.72
C ASN A 174 2.27 17.96 30.34
N GLN A 175 3.52 18.18 29.90
CA GLN A 175 4.67 17.30 30.11
C GLN A 175 4.41 15.78 30.13
N TYR A 176 4.32 15.14 28.96
CA TYR A 176 4.56 13.71 28.83
C TYR A 176 5.57 13.46 27.71
N ASN A 177 6.75 12.92 28.08
CA ASN A 177 7.59 12.19 27.15
C ASN A 177 6.76 10.98 26.69
N ILE A 178 6.20 11.07 25.49
CA ILE A 178 5.61 9.93 24.80
C ILE A 178 6.80 9.11 24.30
N THR A 179 7.38 8.29 25.18
CA THR A 179 8.32 7.24 24.77
C THR A 179 7.47 6.19 24.05
N LEU A 180 7.72 6.00 22.76
CA LEU A 180 7.11 4.94 21.96
C LEU A 180 7.33 3.60 22.65
N ASP A 181 6.34 2.72 22.60
CA ASP A 181 6.60 1.34 22.95
C ASP A 181 7.49 0.67 21.87
N GLU A 182 8.18 -0.40 22.23
CA GLU A 182 9.10 -1.10 21.32
C GLU A 182 8.37 -1.61 20.06
N SER A 183 7.07 -1.92 20.16
CA SER A 183 6.26 -2.42 19.05
C SER A 183 5.99 -1.32 18.02
N GLU A 184 5.63 -0.12 18.47
CA GLU A 184 5.43 1.04 17.60
C GLU A 184 6.72 1.43 16.87
N LEU A 185 7.86 1.35 17.56
CA LEU A 185 9.18 1.59 16.96
C LEU A 185 9.54 0.55 15.90
N ASP A 186 9.24 -0.72 16.14
CA ASP A 186 9.49 -1.79 15.19
C ASP A 186 8.56 -1.68 13.97
N GLU A 187 7.28 -1.38 14.15
CA GLU A 187 6.36 -1.09 13.03
C GLU A 187 6.86 0.08 12.18
N ARG A 188 7.35 1.15 12.83
CA ARG A 188 7.87 2.32 12.14
C ARG A 188 9.16 2.03 11.38
N HIS A 189 10.06 1.23 11.96
CA HIS A 189 11.25 0.75 11.28
C HIS A 189 10.90 -0.09 10.04
N GLN A 190 9.95 -1.03 10.16
CA GLN A 190 9.50 -1.84 9.04
C GLN A 190 8.92 -0.99 7.90
N LEU A 191 8.17 0.07 8.22
CA LEU A 191 7.69 1.01 7.22
C LEU A 191 8.86 1.72 6.50
N CYS A 192 9.82 2.25 7.25
CA CYS A 192 10.97 2.95 6.67
C CYS A 192 11.81 2.03 5.76
N LEU A 193 12.01 0.78 6.18
CA LEU A 193 12.74 -0.21 5.38
C LEU A 193 12.00 -0.53 4.06
N ARG A 194 10.68 -0.71 4.12
CA ARG A 194 9.84 -0.91 2.92
C ARG A 194 9.93 0.29 1.96
N LEU A 195 9.86 1.51 2.48
CA LEU A 195 10.03 2.72 1.67
C LEU A 195 11.43 2.81 1.04
N ALA A 196 12.47 2.39 1.74
CA ALA A 196 13.83 2.34 1.19
C ALA A 196 13.93 1.38 0.00
N VAL A 197 13.31 0.20 0.12
CA VAL A 197 13.24 -0.80 -0.97
C VAL A 197 12.43 -0.24 -2.14
N GLN A 198 11.31 0.42 -1.88
CA GLN A 198 10.50 1.06 -2.91
C GLN A 198 11.30 2.11 -3.69
N CYS A 199 12.06 2.97 -3.00
CA CYS A 199 12.96 3.95 -3.61
C CYS A 199 14.03 3.30 -4.48
N ALA A 200 14.67 2.23 -3.98
CA ALA A 200 15.70 1.49 -4.72
C ALA A 200 15.14 0.84 -6.00
N GLN A 201 13.93 0.26 -5.93
CA GLN A 201 13.27 -0.34 -7.09
C GLN A 201 12.85 0.70 -8.13
N LEU A 202 12.31 1.85 -7.68
CA LEU A 202 11.97 2.95 -8.57
C LEU A 202 13.21 3.46 -9.31
N TYR A 203 14.32 3.63 -8.60
CA TYR A 203 15.58 4.05 -9.21
C TYR A 203 16.09 3.04 -10.25
N ARG A 204 16.08 1.73 -9.94
CA ARG A 204 16.46 0.67 -10.89
C ARG A 204 15.59 0.68 -12.14
N HIS A 205 14.28 0.88 -12.00
CA HIS A 205 13.37 0.99 -13.14
C HIS A 205 13.70 2.20 -14.02
N GLU A 206 13.90 3.37 -13.42
CA GLU A 206 14.23 4.59 -14.17
C GLU A 206 15.61 4.53 -14.85
N LEU A 207 16.59 3.84 -14.24
CA LEU A 207 17.89 3.53 -14.85
C LEU A 207 17.74 2.69 -16.12
N GLY A 208 16.97 1.61 -16.05
CA GLY A 208 16.74 0.73 -17.21
C GLY A 208 16.06 1.43 -18.37
N ASN A 209 15.30 2.50 -18.10
CA ASN A 209 14.55 3.26 -19.09
C ASN A 209 15.35 4.42 -19.72
N LYS A 210 16.51 4.83 -19.15
CA LYS A 210 17.31 5.97 -19.64
C LYS A 210 18.82 5.76 -19.57
N ALA A 211 19.48 5.90 -20.73
CA ALA A 211 20.94 5.86 -20.91
C ALA A 211 21.73 7.05 -20.28
N ASN A 212 21.10 7.95 -19.51
CA ASN A 212 21.75 9.14 -18.97
C ASN A 212 21.06 9.62 -17.67
N LEU A 213 21.38 9.01 -16.53
CA LEU A 213 21.00 9.57 -15.23
C LEU A 213 22.15 10.39 -14.64
N ARG A 214 21.82 11.59 -14.15
CA ARG A 214 22.77 12.49 -13.47
C ARG A 214 22.95 12.04 -12.01
N PRO A 215 24.09 12.37 -11.36
CA PRO A 215 24.37 11.98 -9.97
C PRO A 215 23.31 12.40 -8.93
N PHE A 216 22.56 13.47 -9.20
CA PHE A 216 21.53 14.02 -8.29
C PHE A 216 20.12 13.42 -8.49
N TYR A 217 19.98 12.45 -9.39
CA TYR A 217 18.66 11.90 -9.75
C TYR A 217 18.08 10.99 -8.65
N PHE A 218 18.94 10.27 -7.92
CA PHE A 218 18.52 9.39 -6.83
C PHE A 218 17.79 10.15 -5.70
N ASP A 219 18.37 11.27 -5.27
CA ASP A 219 17.79 12.08 -4.18
C ASP A 219 16.46 12.72 -4.58
N THR A 220 16.34 13.12 -5.85
CA THR A 220 15.09 13.69 -6.37
C THR A 220 13.97 12.65 -6.39
N LEU A 221 14.26 11.44 -6.88
CA LEU A 221 13.28 10.34 -6.87
C LEU A 221 12.91 9.92 -5.45
N THR A 222 13.89 9.85 -4.55
CA THR A 222 13.61 9.50 -3.15
C THR A 222 12.69 10.55 -2.53
N GLN A 223 12.94 11.85 -2.77
CA GLN A 223 12.06 12.90 -2.30
C GLN A 223 10.64 12.80 -2.89
N GLU A 224 10.51 12.45 -4.18
CA GLU A 224 9.20 12.22 -4.83
C GLU A 224 8.41 11.11 -4.12
N VAL A 225 9.05 9.99 -3.78
CA VAL A 225 8.40 8.88 -3.06
C VAL A 225 8.00 9.27 -1.64
N LEU A 226 8.84 10.05 -0.95
CA LEU A 226 8.67 10.32 0.48
C LEU A 226 7.83 11.56 0.79
N ASN A 227 7.55 12.42 -0.19
CA ASN A 227 6.97 13.75 0.04
C ASN A 227 5.61 13.72 0.78
N ASP A 228 4.79 12.71 0.52
CA ASP A 228 3.43 12.61 1.06
C ASP A 228 3.38 11.74 2.34
N TRP A 229 4.51 11.18 2.76
CA TRP A 229 4.59 10.39 3.97
C TRP A 229 4.87 11.27 5.17
N ASP A 230 4.17 11.01 6.28
CA ASP A 230 4.46 11.63 7.57
C ASP A 230 5.76 11.04 8.13
N LEU A 231 6.90 11.60 7.73
CA LEU A 231 8.27 11.19 8.07
C LEU A 231 9.11 12.36 8.56
N SER A 232 9.90 12.14 9.62
CA SER A 232 10.90 13.10 10.09
C SER A 232 12.05 13.25 9.08
N LEU A 233 12.77 14.37 9.15
CA LEU A 233 13.97 14.57 8.32
C LEU A 233 15.05 13.51 8.57
N LYS A 234 15.12 12.94 9.78
CA LYS A 234 16.09 11.87 10.08
C LYS A 234 15.65 10.55 9.45
N GLU A 235 14.37 10.23 9.49
CA GLU A 235 13.80 9.06 8.80
C GLU A 235 14.00 9.16 7.30
N GLN A 236 13.69 10.31 6.68
CA GLN A 236 13.90 10.51 5.25
C GLN A 236 15.37 10.30 4.85
N ARG A 237 16.32 10.83 5.64
CA ARG A 237 17.76 10.62 5.40
C ARG A 237 18.18 9.17 5.60
N TRP A 238 17.65 8.50 6.62
CA TRP A 238 17.91 7.09 6.87
C TRP A 238 17.40 6.23 5.71
N ILE A 239 16.16 6.48 5.26
CA ILE A 239 15.56 5.81 4.09
C ILE A 239 16.42 6.02 2.85
N ALA A 240 16.84 7.25 2.56
CA ALA A 240 17.70 7.55 1.42
C ALA A 240 19.06 6.82 1.48
N LYS A 241 19.66 6.73 2.67
CA LYS A 241 20.89 5.96 2.91
C LYS A 241 20.66 4.47 2.63
N GLN A 242 19.63 3.89 3.23
CA GLN A 242 19.29 2.47 3.06
C GLN A 242 18.97 2.12 1.61
N ALA A 243 18.21 2.96 0.91
CA ALA A 243 17.85 2.74 -0.48
C ALA A 243 19.09 2.66 -1.39
N ARG A 244 20.13 3.48 -1.13
CA ARG A 244 21.41 3.39 -1.85
C ARG A 244 22.17 2.12 -1.53
N GLU A 245 22.20 1.72 -0.26
CA GLU A 245 22.87 0.47 0.15
C GLU A 245 22.21 -0.76 -0.47
N ILE A 246 20.88 -0.79 -0.55
CA ILE A 246 20.11 -1.85 -1.21
C ILE A 246 20.36 -1.86 -2.72
N GLU A 247 20.44 -0.69 -3.35
CA GLU A 247 20.70 -0.59 -4.79
C GLU A 247 22.06 -1.18 -5.19
N LEU A 248 23.09 -0.94 -4.37
CA LEU A 248 24.46 -1.41 -4.56
C LEU A 248 24.67 -2.91 -4.28
N ARG A 249 23.68 -3.61 -3.70
CA ARG A 249 23.68 -5.07 -3.50
C ARG A 249 23.08 -5.78 -4.71
#